data_AF-A0A7S3E1J2-F1
#
_entry.id   AF-A0A7S3E1J2-F1
#
_cell.length_a   1.000
_cell.length_b   1.000
_cell.length_c   1.000
_cell.angle_alpha   90.00
_cell.angle_beta   90.00
_cell.angle_gamma   90.00
#
_symmetry.space_group_name_H-M   'P 1'
#
loop_
_entity.id
_entity.type
_entity.pdbx_description
1 polymer ?
#
loop_
_entity_poly.entity_id
_entity_poly.type
_entity_poly.pdbx_seq_one_letter_code
_entity_poly.pdbx_strand_id
1 'polypeptide(L)'
;ELTTETVSSAYERSRRGTSDFAEDEPILLEADSTAAALTGDDDEGEEGELGESGTGLWQSVLLFTLAVLVIEGQVLFVSCVFNVILRQLVLPKGIAFQRTFHPDYQLAQPAAFVPILYDKYLTSGQLLQEAPAGDSGLIVRDGSYFDVWLKIALPYSEENSPLFQVQVDLIAPNASVLFSARKNCLMTRENAVLKYAKMAFFWPLYLFGFRDNSDETLYFPVVSRFRQGQIENVGEAKVSQLKVSLLPQRDKAPPEIYSAEAHVLVKLNVAQHFMYHYPVTSFALLTAAT
;
A
#
# COMPACT_ATOMS: atom_id res chain seq x y z
N GLU A 1 20.72 35.90 33.59
CA GLU A 1 21.96 35.42 34.21
C GLU A 1 22.11 33.94 33.92
N LEU A 2 23.26 33.57 33.32
CA LEU A 2 23.83 32.21 33.12
C LEU A 2 23.01 31.18 32.31
N THR A 3 23.53 30.46 31.30
CA THR A 3 24.81 30.48 30.57
C THR A 3 24.62 29.62 29.31
N THR A 4 25.31 30.03 28.26
CA THR A 4 25.58 29.34 26.99
C THR A 4 26.56 28.16 27.14
N GLU A 5 26.63 27.35 26.07
CA GLU A 5 27.71 26.42 25.67
C GLU A 5 27.78 25.04 26.36
N THR A 6 27.62 23.96 25.58
CA THR A 6 28.78 23.15 25.13
C THR A 6 28.39 22.00 24.16
N VAL A 7 29.17 21.90 23.06
CA VAL A 7 29.66 20.69 22.38
C VAL A 7 28.63 19.86 21.57
N SER A 8 28.59 19.85 20.23
CA SER A 8 29.65 19.83 19.18
C SER A 8 30.70 18.73 19.35
N SER A 9 30.32 17.45 19.35
CA SER A 9 31.22 16.36 18.92
C SER A 9 30.46 15.03 18.72
N ALA A 10 30.09 14.69 17.49
CA ALA A 10 29.80 13.30 17.12
C ALA A 10 29.93 13.06 15.60
N TYR A 11 30.69 13.91 14.92
CA TYR A 11 30.91 13.85 13.47
C TYR A 11 32.40 13.64 13.19
N GLU A 12 33.01 12.59 13.75
CA GLU A 12 34.38 12.18 13.42
C GLU A 12 34.74 10.90 14.17
N ARG A 13 34.45 9.73 13.57
CA ARG A 13 35.15 8.44 13.80
C ARG A 13 34.40 7.33 13.08
N SER A 14 34.77 7.05 11.83
CA SER A 14 34.93 5.69 11.32
C SER A 14 35.41 5.76 9.86
N ARG A 15 36.63 6.27 9.68
CA ARG A 15 37.37 6.21 8.42
C ARG A 15 38.84 6.00 8.76
N ARG A 16 39.45 5.01 8.09
CA ARG A 16 40.79 4.43 8.28
C ARG A 16 40.86 3.42 9.44
N GLY A 17 41.30 2.18 9.23
CA GLY A 17 41.85 1.54 8.04
C GLY A 17 42.58 0.29 8.48
N THR A 18 42.58 -0.73 7.64
CA THR A 18 43.64 -1.75 7.64
C THR A 18 43.67 -2.34 6.24
N SER A 19 44.71 -1.94 5.54
CA SER A 19 45.23 -2.54 4.33
C SER A 19 45.99 -3.82 4.68
N ASP A 20 46.17 -4.61 3.63
CA ASP A 20 47.34 -5.46 3.33
C ASP A 20 47.22 -6.98 3.51
N PHE A 21 47.74 -7.63 2.45
CA PHE A 21 48.14 -9.02 2.24
C PHE A 21 46.98 -10.04 2.04
N ALA A 22 46.98 -10.89 1.01
CA ALA A 22 48.06 -11.36 0.14
C ALA A 22 47.54 -11.76 -1.25
N GLU A 23 48.43 -11.60 -2.21
CA GLU A 23 48.48 -12.27 -3.51
C GLU A 23 48.49 -13.79 -3.33
N ASP A 24 47.76 -14.54 -4.16
CA ASP A 24 48.28 -15.79 -4.74
C ASP A 24 47.41 -16.29 -5.91
N GLU A 25 48.10 -17.02 -6.78
CA GLU A 25 47.96 -17.27 -8.22
C GLU A 25 46.68 -17.90 -8.80
N PRO A 26 46.47 -17.76 -10.13
CA PRO A 26 45.49 -18.54 -10.89
C PRO A 26 46.04 -19.92 -11.29
N ILE A 27 45.31 -20.98 -10.93
CA ILE A 27 45.58 -22.35 -11.38
C ILE A 27 45.17 -22.50 -12.85
N LEU A 28 46.19 -22.48 -13.72
CA LEU A 28 46.20 -23.08 -15.05
C LEU A 28 46.14 -24.61 -14.90
N LEU A 29 45.13 -25.25 -15.48
CA LEU A 29 45.21 -26.68 -15.78
C LEU A 29 45.60 -26.83 -17.24
N GLU A 30 46.85 -27.28 -17.38
CA GLU A 30 47.51 -27.66 -18.62
C GLU A 30 46.75 -28.77 -19.33
N ALA A 31 46.63 -28.60 -20.64
CA ALA A 31 46.27 -29.66 -21.57
C ALA A 31 47.45 -30.63 -21.67
N ASP A 32 47.25 -31.85 -21.17
CA ASP A 32 48.25 -32.90 -21.30
C ASP A 32 48.15 -33.53 -22.71
N SER A 33 49.16 -33.21 -23.51
CA SER A 33 49.44 -33.77 -24.81
C SER A 33 50.18 -35.10 -24.63
N THR A 34 49.51 -36.23 -24.84
CA THR A 34 50.19 -37.50 -25.09
C THR A 34 49.85 -38.00 -26.48
N ALA A 35 50.68 -37.56 -27.43
CA ALA A 35 50.86 -38.21 -28.70
C ALA A 35 51.68 -39.49 -28.48
N ALA A 36 51.05 -40.64 -28.65
CA ALA A 36 51.74 -41.90 -28.88
C ALA A 36 51.20 -42.49 -30.19
N ALA A 37 51.97 -42.26 -31.25
CA ALA A 37 51.84 -42.97 -32.51
C ALA A 37 52.52 -44.34 -32.39
N LEU A 38 51.81 -45.40 -32.77
CA LEU A 38 52.31 -46.71 -33.23
C LEU A 38 51.12 -47.36 -33.97
N THR A 39 50.98 -47.10 -35.27
CA THR A 39 51.33 -48.03 -36.36
C THR A 39 50.74 -49.43 -36.19
N GLY A 40 49.65 -49.67 -36.90
CA GLY A 40 49.12 -50.98 -37.26
C GLY A 40 48.43 -50.83 -38.60
N ASP A 41 49.16 -51.21 -39.65
CA ASP A 41 48.72 -51.30 -41.05
C ASP A 41 47.62 -52.36 -41.22
N ASP A 42 46.88 -52.17 -42.32
CA ASP A 42 46.08 -53.13 -43.08
C ASP A 42 44.84 -53.72 -42.41
N ASP A 43 43.64 -53.34 -42.90
CA ASP A 43 42.95 -54.25 -43.83
C ASP A 43 41.85 -53.54 -44.63
N GLU A 44 41.58 -54.15 -45.77
CA GLU A 44 40.81 -53.70 -46.91
C GLU A 44 39.31 -53.47 -46.64
N GLY A 45 38.74 -52.58 -47.45
CA GLY A 45 37.47 -52.80 -48.12
C GLY A 45 36.20 -52.83 -47.27
N GLU A 46 35.38 -51.78 -47.42
CA GLU A 46 34.01 -51.96 -47.91
C GLU A 46 33.40 -50.60 -48.28
N GLU A 47 33.29 -50.37 -49.59
CA GLU A 47 32.31 -49.45 -50.14
C GLU A 47 30.92 -50.02 -49.82
N GLY A 48 30.21 -49.42 -48.86
CA GLY A 48 28.88 -49.87 -48.49
C GLY A 48 28.10 -48.79 -47.75
N GLU A 49 26.99 -48.36 -48.36
CA GLU A 49 25.85 -47.72 -47.70
C GLU A 49 25.99 -46.24 -47.30
N LEU A 50 26.15 -45.41 -48.34
CA LEU A 50 25.41 -44.15 -48.41
C LEU A 50 23.91 -44.44 -48.33
N GLY A 51 23.30 -44.37 -47.15
CA GLY A 51 21.84 -44.36 -47.11
C GLY A 51 21.06 -44.54 -45.82
N GLU A 52 21.62 -44.53 -44.60
CA GLU A 52 20.71 -44.64 -43.42
C GLU A 52 21.21 -44.00 -42.11
N SER A 53 22.28 -43.18 -42.15
CA SER A 53 22.83 -42.47 -40.98
C SER A 53 22.12 -41.14 -40.64
N GLY A 54 21.07 -40.75 -41.39
CA GLY A 54 20.37 -39.49 -41.14
C GLY A 54 19.36 -39.55 -40.00
N THR A 55 18.75 -40.71 -39.77
CA THR A 55 17.56 -40.84 -38.90
C THR A 55 17.89 -40.78 -37.41
N GLY A 56 19.06 -41.27 -36.97
CA GLY A 56 19.49 -41.25 -35.57
C GLY A 56 19.86 -39.86 -35.04
N LEU A 57 20.43 -38.99 -35.90
CA LEU A 57 20.76 -37.60 -35.54
C LEU A 57 19.51 -36.74 -35.39
N TRP A 58 18.49 -36.94 -36.23
CA TRP A 58 17.22 -36.22 -36.08
C TRP A 58 16.48 -36.64 -34.81
N GLN A 59 16.53 -37.91 -34.43
CA GLN A 59 15.92 -38.39 -33.19
C GLN A 59 16.58 -37.79 -31.95
N SER A 60 17.91 -37.68 -31.92
CA SER A 60 18.62 -37.07 -30.79
C SER A 60 18.36 -35.57 -30.68
N VAL A 61 18.33 -34.83 -31.79
CA VAL A 61 17.96 -33.40 -31.82
C VAL A 61 16.52 -33.19 -31.34
N LEU A 62 15.58 -34.04 -31.74
CA LEU A 62 14.18 -33.94 -31.33
C LEU A 62 14.02 -34.23 -29.83
N LEU A 63 14.75 -35.20 -29.28
CA LEU A 63 14.76 -35.46 -27.85
C LEU A 63 15.41 -34.32 -27.05
N PHE A 64 16.49 -33.72 -27.55
CA PHE A 64 17.15 -32.59 -26.89
C PHE A 64 16.26 -31.34 -26.87
N THR A 65 15.64 -31.00 -28.01
CA THR A 65 14.71 -29.86 -28.11
C THR A 65 13.50 -30.06 -27.20
N LEU A 66 12.95 -31.28 -27.12
CA LEU A 66 11.83 -31.59 -26.23
C LEU A 66 12.25 -31.53 -24.76
N ALA A 67 13.44 -32.03 -24.40
CA ALA A 67 13.97 -31.92 -23.05
C ALA A 67 14.20 -30.45 -22.64
N VAL A 68 14.77 -29.63 -23.52
CA VAL A 68 14.96 -28.18 -23.27
C VAL A 68 13.61 -27.49 -23.06
N LEU A 69 12.62 -27.78 -23.91
CA LEU A 69 11.27 -27.18 -23.79
C LEU A 69 10.60 -27.60 -22.48
N VAL A 70 10.75 -28.86 -22.05
CA VAL A 70 10.22 -29.33 -20.76
C VAL A 70 10.90 -28.62 -19.59
N ILE A 71 12.22 -28.45 -19.63
CA ILE A 71 12.97 -27.74 -18.60
C ILE A 71 12.55 -26.26 -18.54
N GLU A 72 12.48 -25.59 -19.69
CA GLU A 72 12.04 -24.19 -19.80
C GLU A 72 10.60 -24.02 -19.29
N GLY A 73 9.71 -24.95 -19.66
CA GLY A 73 8.33 -24.97 -19.16
C GLY A 73 8.23 -25.13 -17.64
N GLN A 74 9.08 -25.97 -17.04
CA GLN A 74 9.13 -26.12 -15.58
C GLN A 74 9.65 -24.86 -14.88
N VAL A 75 10.70 -24.22 -15.41
CA VAL A 75 11.24 -22.97 -14.86
C VAL A 75 10.20 -21.85 -14.93
N LEU A 76 9.52 -21.71 -16.07
CA LEU A 76 8.45 -20.73 -16.25
C LEU A 76 7.29 -21.00 -15.28
N PHE A 77 6.91 -22.27 -15.09
CA PHE A 77 5.84 -22.62 -14.14
C PHE A 77 6.21 -22.25 -12.71
N VAL A 78 7.43 -22.60 -12.26
CA VAL A 78 7.91 -22.24 -10.92
C VAL A 78 7.97 -20.72 -10.73
N SER A 79 8.46 -20.00 -11.74
CA SER A 79 8.49 -18.53 -11.74
C SER A 79 7.07 -17.93 -11.62
N CYS A 80 6.11 -18.44 -12.39
CA CYS A 80 4.71 -18.01 -12.34
C CYS A 80 4.10 -18.23 -10.94
N VAL A 81 4.29 -19.42 -10.36
CA VAL A 81 3.80 -19.74 -9.01
C VAL A 81 4.45 -18.83 -7.96
N PHE A 82 5.77 -18.63 -8.03
CA PHE A 82 6.50 -17.76 -7.12
C PHE A 82 5.99 -16.31 -7.22
N ASN A 83 5.76 -15.80 -8.43
CA ASN A 83 5.24 -14.46 -8.67
C ASN A 83 3.82 -14.28 -8.09
N VAL A 84 2.94 -15.27 -8.28
CA VAL A 84 1.59 -15.26 -7.68
C VAL A 84 1.68 -15.23 -6.15
N ILE A 85 2.54 -16.05 -5.55
CA ILE A 85 2.74 -16.07 -4.09
C ILE A 85 3.30 -14.72 -3.60
N LEU A 86 4.34 -14.21 -4.25
CA LEU A 86 4.95 -12.93 -3.92
C LEU A 86 3.92 -11.80 -3.97
N ARG A 87 3.06 -11.80 -4.99
CA ARG A 87 2.02 -10.79 -5.15
C ARG A 87 0.99 -10.84 -4.03
N GLN A 88 0.56 -12.03 -3.62
CA GLN A 88 -0.38 -12.22 -2.50
C GLN A 88 0.23 -11.80 -1.15
N LEU A 89 1.53 -11.97 -0.97
CA LEU A 89 2.24 -11.58 0.25
C LEU A 89 2.51 -10.07 0.29
N VAL A 90 2.98 -9.49 -0.81
CA VAL A 90 3.48 -8.10 -0.86
C VAL A 90 2.37 -7.08 -1.07
N LEU A 91 1.36 -7.37 -1.88
CA LEU A 91 0.27 -6.42 -2.14
C LEU A 91 -0.78 -6.45 -1.03
N PRO A 92 -1.20 -5.28 -0.52
CA PRO A 92 -2.38 -5.22 0.34
C PRO A 92 -3.64 -5.49 -0.48
N LYS A 93 -4.64 -6.11 0.17
CA LYS A 93 -5.93 -6.47 -0.46
C LYS A 93 -6.76 -5.25 -0.88
N GLY A 94 -6.46 -4.06 -0.35
CA GLY A 94 -7.09 -2.80 -0.69
C GLY A 94 -6.21 -1.62 -0.29
N ILE A 95 -6.35 -0.51 -1.01
CA ILE A 95 -5.60 0.74 -0.77
C ILE A 95 -6.47 1.89 -0.30
N ALA A 96 -7.78 1.81 -0.50
CA ALA A 96 -8.73 2.85 -0.12
C ALA A 96 -9.91 2.19 0.60
N PHE A 97 -10.20 2.66 1.80
CA PHE A 97 -11.27 2.14 2.65
C PHE A 97 -12.18 3.28 3.04
N GLN A 98 -13.47 3.11 2.80
CA GLN A 98 -14.49 4.09 3.09
C GLN A 98 -15.38 3.59 4.23
N ARG A 99 -15.61 4.44 5.22
CA ARG A 99 -16.40 4.14 6.41
C ARG A 99 -17.39 5.25 6.70
N THR A 100 -18.68 4.96 6.64
CA THR A 100 -19.72 5.87 7.10
C THR A 100 -19.70 5.94 8.62
N PHE A 101 -19.89 7.13 9.19
CA PHE A 101 -19.98 7.31 10.63
C PHE A 101 -21.06 8.33 11.00
N HIS A 102 -21.59 8.17 12.21
CA HIS A 102 -22.65 9.01 12.74
C HIS A 102 -22.18 9.63 14.06
N PRO A 103 -21.99 10.95 14.13
CA PRO A 103 -21.67 11.64 15.38
C PRO A 103 -22.80 11.46 16.40
N ASP A 104 -22.43 11.12 17.63
CA ASP A 104 -23.37 11.10 18.74
C ASP A 104 -23.50 12.51 19.35
N TYR A 105 -24.65 13.14 19.13
CA TYR A 105 -24.96 14.50 19.61
C TYR A 105 -25.41 14.54 21.08
N GLN A 106 -25.53 13.41 21.77
CA GLN A 106 -25.85 13.39 23.20
C GLN A 106 -24.66 13.82 24.07
N LEU A 107 -23.45 13.75 23.52
CA LEU A 107 -22.22 14.17 24.18
C LEU A 107 -22.03 15.69 24.08
N ALA A 108 -21.37 16.28 25.08
CA ALA A 108 -21.04 17.71 25.09
C ALA A 108 -20.21 18.14 23.86
N GLN A 109 -19.48 17.21 23.26
CA GLN A 109 -18.82 17.36 21.97
C GLN A 109 -19.24 16.18 21.10
N PRO A 110 -19.95 16.40 19.99
CA PRO A 110 -20.41 15.29 19.17
C PRO A 110 -19.23 14.48 18.65
N ALA A 111 -19.24 13.18 18.92
CA ALA A 111 -18.14 12.30 18.58
C ALA A 111 -18.63 11.00 17.96
N ALA A 112 -17.85 10.45 17.03
CA ALA A 112 -18.08 9.16 16.41
C ALA A 112 -16.81 8.30 16.51
N PHE A 113 -16.98 7.02 16.81
CA PHE A 113 -15.91 6.03 16.78
C PHE A 113 -16.01 5.23 15.49
N VAL A 114 -14.93 5.22 14.70
CA VAL A 114 -14.86 4.56 13.40
C VAL A 114 -13.80 3.46 13.46
N PRO A 115 -14.18 2.18 13.36
CA PRO A 115 -13.21 1.08 13.38
C PRO A 115 -12.42 1.01 12.07
N ILE A 116 -11.09 0.84 12.18
CA ILE A 116 -10.15 0.65 11.06
C ILE A 116 -9.83 -0.85 10.91
N LEU A 117 -10.88 -1.66 10.80
CA LEU A 117 -10.80 -3.11 10.65
C LEU A 117 -11.47 -3.56 9.36
N TYR A 118 -11.05 -4.71 8.85
CA TYR A 118 -11.70 -5.32 7.69
C TYR A 118 -13.17 -5.65 8.00
N ASP A 119 -14.02 -5.56 6.98
CA ASP A 119 -15.47 -5.83 7.08
C ASP A 119 -15.78 -7.21 7.68
N LYS A 120 -14.92 -8.19 7.46
CA LYS A 120 -15.07 -9.55 8.02
C LYS A 120 -15.09 -9.58 9.56
N TYR A 121 -14.66 -8.51 10.23
CA TYR A 121 -14.66 -8.37 11.69
C TYR A 121 -15.69 -7.36 12.22
N LEU A 122 -16.54 -6.81 11.34
CA LEU A 122 -17.54 -5.83 11.70
C LEU A 122 -18.93 -6.38 11.37
N THR A 123 -19.86 -6.33 12.33
CA THR A 123 -21.29 -6.46 12.02
C THR A 123 -21.93 -5.11 12.28
N SER A 124 -22.53 -4.54 11.23
CA SER A 124 -23.24 -3.26 11.29
C SER A 124 -22.40 -2.10 11.86
N GLY A 125 -21.08 -2.11 11.61
CA GLY A 125 -20.16 -1.06 12.10
C GLY A 125 -19.74 -1.18 13.56
N GLN A 126 -20.24 -2.18 14.28
CA GLN A 126 -19.80 -2.52 15.64
C GLN A 126 -18.75 -3.64 15.59
N LEU A 127 -17.76 -3.54 16.47
CA LEU A 127 -16.71 -4.55 16.63
C LEU A 127 -17.35 -5.89 17.02
N LEU A 128 -17.23 -6.91 16.18
CA LEU A 128 -17.38 -8.27 16.69
C LEU A 128 -16.12 -8.63 17.47
N GLN A 129 -16.37 -9.28 18.59
CA GLN A 129 -15.46 -10.01 19.46
C GLN A 129 -14.09 -10.31 18.83
N GLU A 130 -13.05 -9.89 19.56
CA GLU A 130 -11.61 -10.02 19.32
C GLU A 130 -11.21 -10.82 18.07
N ALA A 131 -10.53 -10.12 17.14
CA ALA A 131 -9.88 -10.77 16.02
C ALA A 131 -9.02 -11.94 16.52
N PRO A 132 -9.07 -13.13 15.88
CA PRO A 132 -8.35 -14.31 16.34
C PRO A 132 -6.87 -13.97 16.53
N ALA A 133 -6.27 -14.47 17.62
CA ALA A 133 -5.00 -14.06 18.24
C ALA A 133 -3.71 -14.05 17.38
N GLY A 134 -3.81 -14.06 16.05
CA GLY A 134 -2.71 -13.86 15.11
C GLY A 134 -3.06 -13.07 13.84
N ASP A 135 -4.35 -12.80 13.56
CA ASP A 135 -4.77 -11.94 12.44
C ASP A 135 -5.37 -10.68 13.04
N SER A 136 -4.56 -9.62 13.19
CA SER A 136 -4.95 -8.37 13.88
C SER A 136 -6.22 -7.70 13.30
N GLY A 137 -6.67 -8.15 12.12
CA GLY A 137 -7.85 -7.64 11.43
C GLY A 137 -7.75 -6.18 11.00
N LEU A 138 -6.60 -5.57 11.26
CA LEU A 138 -6.26 -4.20 10.94
C LEU A 138 -6.17 -4.03 9.43
N ILE A 139 -6.80 -2.98 8.94
CA ILE A 139 -6.73 -2.59 7.53
C ILE A 139 -5.28 -2.24 7.13
N VAL A 140 -4.52 -1.67 8.06
CA VAL A 140 -3.17 -1.14 7.83
C VAL A 140 -2.14 -2.08 8.46
N ARG A 141 -1.16 -2.50 7.64
CA ARG A 141 -0.03 -3.34 8.09
C ARG A 141 1.03 -2.51 8.81
N ASP A 142 1.76 -3.14 9.72
CA ASP A 142 2.90 -2.52 10.40
C ASP A 142 3.94 -1.98 9.41
N GLY A 143 4.51 -0.81 9.70
CA GLY A 143 5.47 -0.11 8.85
C GLY A 143 4.88 0.63 7.66
N SER A 144 3.59 0.43 7.34
CA SER A 144 2.92 1.12 6.22
C SER A 144 2.53 2.54 6.59
N TYR A 145 2.49 3.42 5.58
CA TYR A 145 1.98 4.77 5.73
C TYR A 145 0.51 4.83 5.32
N PHE A 146 -0.28 5.64 6.02
CA PHE A 146 -1.65 5.94 5.59
C PHE A 146 -2.04 7.39 5.82
N ASP A 147 -3.04 7.82 5.06
CA ASP A 147 -3.69 9.10 5.18
C ASP A 147 -5.16 8.89 5.59
N VAL A 148 -5.70 9.82 6.38
CA VAL A 148 -7.11 9.85 6.74
C VAL A 148 -7.72 11.12 6.17
N TRP A 149 -8.71 10.92 5.30
CA TRP A 149 -9.53 11.93 4.69
C TRP A 149 -10.93 11.86 5.28
N LEU A 150 -11.53 13.01 5.54
CA LEU A 150 -12.91 13.09 5.97
C LEU A 150 -13.74 13.74 4.86
N LYS A 151 -14.91 13.17 4.63
CA LYS A 151 -15.96 13.72 3.79
C LYS A 151 -17.18 13.96 4.67
N ILE A 152 -17.60 15.20 4.82
CA ILE A 152 -18.75 15.58 5.66
C ILE A 152 -19.74 16.34 4.79
N ALA A 153 -20.98 15.86 4.73
CA ALA A 153 -22.09 16.52 4.05
C ALA A 153 -22.91 17.31 5.07
N LEU A 154 -22.96 18.62 4.88
CA LEU A 154 -23.65 19.58 5.74
C LEU A 154 -24.87 20.15 5.00
N PRO A 155 -26.03 20.27 5.66
CA PRO A 155 -27.10 21.09 5.14
C PRO A 155 -26.74 22.57 5.15
N TYR A 156 -27.25 23.30 4.17
CA TYR A 156 -27.30 24.76 4.19
C TYR A 156 -28.28 25.28 5.26
N SER A 157 -27.82 25.33 6.51
CA SER A 157 -28.48 25.98 7.64
C SER A 157 -27.68 27.21 8.10
N GLU A 158 -28.35 28.24 8.62
CA GLU A 158 -27.65 29.39 9.23
C GLU A 158 -26.81 28.95 10.43
N GLU A 159 -27.23 27.89 11.13
CA GLU A 159 -26.51 27.28 12.24
C GLU A 159 -25.20 26.60 11.79
N ASN A 160 -25.13 26.16 10.52
CA ASN A 160 -23.97 25.52 9.89
C ASN A 160 -23.03 26.49 9.15
N SER A 161 -23.41 27.76 9.06
CA SER A 161 -22.56 28.82 8.50
C SER A 161 -21.27 29.15 9.28
N PRO A 162 -21.13 28.90 10.61
CA PRO A 162 -19.95 29.32 11.33
C PRO A 162 -18.76 28.36 11.14
N LEU A 163 -17.57 28.88 11.44
CA LEU A 163 -16.35 28.09 11.54
C LEU A 163 -16.52 27.03 12.64
N PHE A 164 -16.23 25.78 12.32
CA PHE A 164 -16.13 24.69 13.29
C PHE A 164 -14.80 23.95 13.11
N GLN A 165 -14.36 23.22 14.12
CA GLN A 165 -13.16 22.40 14.04
C GLN A 165 -13.53 20.93 14.09
N VAL A 166 -12.82 20.12 13.32
CA VAL A 166 -12.91 18.66 13.36
C VAL A 166 -11.61 18.14 13.94
N GLN A 167 -11.72 17.40 15.03
CA GLN A 167 -10.60 16.72 15.67
C GLN A 167 -10.70 15.22 15.38
N VAL A 168 -9.61 14.65 14.87
CA VAL A 168 -9.48 13.20 14.65
C VAL A 168 -8.38 12.69 15.57
N ASP A 169 -8.76 11.77 16.44
CA ASP A 169 -7.86 11.05 17.32
C ASP A 169 -7.68 9.62 16.80
N LEU A 170 -6.44 9.20 16.57
CA LEU A 170 -6.08 7.81 16.28
C LEU A 170 -6.01 7.05 17.60
N ILE A 171 -6.81 6.02 17.74
CA ILE A 171 -6.94 5.23 18.96
C ILE A 171 -6.35 3.83 18.74
N ALA A 172 -5.56 3.38 19.71
CA ALA A 172 -5.02 2.04 19.76
C ALA A 172 -6.02 1.02 20.34
N PRO A 173 -5.79 -0.31 20.17
CA PRO A 173 -6.62 -1.35 20.77
C PRO A 173 -6.81 -1.22 22.28
N ASN A 174 -5.84 -0.64 22.99
CA ASN A 174 -5.89 -0.36 24.44
C ASN A 174 -6.68 0.91 24.80
N ALA A 175 -7.43 1.49 23.85
CA ALA A 175 -8.15 2.76 23.97
C ALA A 175 -7.28 4.01 24.25
N SER A 176 -5.95 3.91 24.14
CA SER A 176 -5.07 5.07 24.24
C SER A 176 -5.07 5.89 22.94
N VAL A 177 -5.04 7.21 23.08
CA VAL A 177 -4.89 8.11 21.93
C VAL A 177 -3.42 8.16 21.53
N LEU A 178 -3.12 7.68 20.33
CA LEU A 178 -1.77 7.65 19.77
C LEU A 178 -1.40 8.96 19.10
N PHE A 179 -2.37 9.59 18.43
CA PHE A 179 -2.16 10.81 17.66
C PHE A 179 -3.45 11.60 17.59
N SER A 180 -3.35 12.93 17.61
CA SER A 180 -4.50 13.83 17.48
C SER A 180 -4.18 14.89 16.45
N ALA A 181 -5.10 15.10 15.51
CA ALA A 181 -5.03 16.17 14.53
C ALA A 181 -6.32 16.97 14.51
N ARG A 182 -6.19 18.29 14.34
CA ARG A 182 -7.32 19.22 14.26
C ARG A 182 -7.31 19.95 12.93
N LYS A 183 -8.49 20.11 12.34
CA LYS A 183 -8.69 20.90 11.12
C LYS A 183 -9.85 21.85 11.29
N ASN A 184 -9.62 23.10 10.93
CA ASN A 184 -10.66 24.12 10.87
C ASN A 184 -11.42 23.95 9.57
N CYS A 185 -12.75 23.90 9.65
CA CYS A 185 -13.65 23.73 8.53
C CYS A 185 -14.58 24.95 8.46
N LEU A 186 -14.82 25.44 7.25
CA LEU A 186 -15.72 26.54 6.99
C LEU A 186 -16.63 26.14 5.83
N MET A 187 -17.92 26.27 6.03
CA MET A 187 -18.91 26.10 4.97
C MET A 187 -18.86 27.32 4.03
N THR A 188 -18.90 27.09 2.72
CA THR A 188 -18.80 28.17 1.75
C THR A 188 -20.13 28.93 1.70
N ARG A 189 -20.14 30.16 2.21
CA ARG A 189 -21.34 31.00 2.16
C ARG A 189 -21.60 31.46 0.73
N GLU A 190 -22.63 30.92 0.09
CA GLU A 190 -23.16 31.50 -1.14
C GLU A 190 -23.99 32.76 -0.84
N ASN A 191 -23.88 33.77 -1.71
CA ASN A 191 -24.75 34.94 -1.65
C ASN A 191 -26.21 34.53 -1.89
N ALA A 192 -27.13 35.03 -1.07
CA ALA A 192 -28.57 34.72 -1.18
C ALA A 192 -29.12 35.01 -2.59
N VAL A 193 -28.74 36.14 -3.19
CA VAL A 193 -29.14 36.53 -4.55
C VAL A 193 -28.67 35.50 -5.58
N LEU A 194 -27.41 35.04 -5.46
CA LEU A 194 -26.86 34.03 -6.37
C LEU A 194 -27.55 32.68 -6.20
N LYS A 195 -27.87 32.30 -4.95
CA LYS A 195 -28.62 31.08 -4.63
C LYS A 195 -29.99 31.08 -5.32
N TYR A 196 -30.77 32.16 -5.16
CA TYR A 196 -32.08 32.28 -5.80
C TYR A 196 -31.98 32.33 -7.32
N ALA A 197 -30.98 33.02 -7.88
CA ALA A 197 -30.76 33.05 -9.32
C ALA A 197 -30.43 31.66 -9.88
N LYS A 198 -29.53 30.91 -9.24
CA LYS A 198 -29.22 29.51 -9.58
C LYS A 198 -30.45 28.62 -9.46
N MET A 199 -31.23 28.78 -8.39
CA MET A 199 -32.44 28.02 -8.16
C MET A 199 -33.51 28.32 -9.22
N ALA A 200 -33.68 29.59 -9.60
CA ALA A 200 -34.58 29.99 -10.67
C ALA A 200 -34.10 29.50 -12.05
N PHE A 201 -32.79 29.49 -12.31
CA PHE A 201 -32.24 28.98 -13.57
C PHE A 201 -32.38 27.47 -13.70
N PHE A 202 -32.09 26.73 -12.62
CA PHE A 202 -32.16 25.26 -12.58
C PHE A 202 -33.49 24.74 -11.99
N TRP A 203 -34.53 25.57 -11.91
CA TRP A 203 -35.80 25.22 -11.27
C TRP A 203 -36.45 23.91 -11.77
N PRO A 204 -36.40 23.55 -13.08
CA PRO A 204 -37.01 22.30 -13.53
C PRO A 204 -36.22 21.11 -13.00
N LEU A 205 -34.90 21.21 -12.98
CA LEU A 205 -34.00 20.16 -12.49
C LEU A 205 -34.23 19.86 -11.01
N TYR A 206 -34.46 20.89 -10.21
CA TYR A 206 -34.80 20.75 -8.79
C TYR A 206 -36.19 20.11 -8.60
N LEU A 207 -37.19 20.51 -9.37
CA LEU A 207 -38.54 19.93 -9.28
C LEU A 207 -38.61 18.45 -9.63
N PHE A 208 -37.81 18.01 -10.60
CA PHE A 208 -37.71 16.60 -10.96
C PHE A 208 -36.74 15.80 -10.08
N GLY A 209 -36.13 16.42 -9.06
CA GLY A 209 -35.23 15.75 -8.11
C GLY A 209 -33.88 15.31 -8.70
N PHE A 210 -33.51 15.81 -9.89
CA PHE A 210 -32.21 15.49 -10.50
C PHE A 210 -31.03 16.17 -9.81
N ARG A 211 -31.32 17.21 -9.02
CA ARG A 211 -30.32 17.99 -8.32
C ARG A 211 -30.91 18.42 -6.99
N ASP A 212 -30.17 18.20 -5.92
CA ASP A 212 -30.52 18.70 -4.60
C ASP A 212 -29.69 19.94 -4.27
N ASN A 213 -30.29 20.89 -3.58
CA ASN A 213 -29.63 22.15 -3.20
C ASN A 213 -29.28 22.20 -1.72
N SER A 214 -29.52 21.12 -0.99
CA SER A 214 -29.40 21.07 0.45
C SER A 214 -27.98 20.84 0.95
N ASP A 215 -27.11 20.18 0.18
CA ASP A 215 -25.90 19.57 0.76
C ASP A 215 -24.61 20.22 0.23
N GLU A 216 -23.80 20.78 1.13
CA GLU A 216 -22.39 21.08 0.86
C GLU A 216 -21.52 19.94 1.39
N THR A 217 -20.70 19.35 0.51
CA THR A 217 -19.77 18.27 0.90
C THR A 217 -18.37 18.83 1.09
N LEU A 218 -17.89 18.80 2.33
CA LEU A 218 -16.54 19.18 2.68
C LEU A 218 -15.64 17.94 2.60
N TYR A 219 -14.61 18.00 1.76
CA TYR A 219 -13.61 16.95 1.62
C TYR A 219 -12.23 17.49 2.01
N PHE A 220 -11.64 16.94 3.07
CA PHE A 220 -10.35 17.44 3.56
C PHE A 220 -9.47 16.35 4.18
N PRO A 221 -8.13 16.44 4.02
CA PRO A 221 -7.20 15.55 4.69
C PRO A 221 -6.97 16.00 6.13
N VAL A 222 -7.14 15.09 7.10
CA VAL A 222 -6.89 15.38 8.51
C VAL A 222 -5.53 14.86 8.96
N VAL A 223 -5.24 13.61 8.62
CA VAL A 223 -3.97 12.94 8.96
C VAL A 223 -3.24 12.61 7.67
N SER A 224 -1.98 13.02 7.58
CA SER A 224 -1.14 12.77 6.40
C SER A 224 0.14 12.04 6.77
N ARG A 225 0.46 10.98 6.03
CA ARG A 225 1.68 10.16 6.14
C ARG A 225 1.91 9.62 7.55
N PHE A 226 0.86 9.19 8.23
CA PHE A 226 1.02 8.52 9.51
C PHE A 226 1.59 7.12 9.30
N ARG A 227 2.63 6.76 10.06
CA ARG A 227 3.31 5.46 9.95
C ARG A 227 2.84 4.52 11.06
N GLN A 228 2.33 3.35 10.68
CA GLN A 228 1.92 2.34 11.63
C GLN A 228 3.13 1.65 12.30
N GLY A 229 3.08 1.42 13.61
CA GLY A 229 4.03 0.56 14.34
C GLY A 229 5.33 1.21 14.82
N GLN A 230 5.58 2.49 14.54
CA GLN A 230 6.72 3.23 15.10
C GLN A 230 6.27 4.62 15.56
N ILE A 231 5.84 4.72 16.81
CA ILE A 231 5.69 5.99 17.51
C ILE A 231 6.76 6.01 18.59
N GLU A 232 7.71 6.94 18.48
CA GLU A 232 8.65 7.22 19.57
C GLU A 232 7.82 7.48 20.85
N ASN A 233 8.09 6.69 21.90
CA ASN A 233 7.52 6.80 23.26
C ASN A 233 6.28 5.97 23.63
N VAL A 234 5.66 5.16 22.76
CA VAL A 234 4.41 4.41 23.11
C VAL A 234 4.45 2.89 22.84
N GLY A 235 5.57 2.32 22.36
CA GLY A 235 5.69 0.89 22.06
C GLY A 235 5.04 0.50 20.72
N GLU A 236 4.58 -0.75 20.56
CA GLU A 236 3.87 -1.21 19.35
C GLU A 236 2.51 -0.49 19.21
N ALA A 237 2.54 0.67 18.56
CA ALA A 237 1.37 1.51 18.33
C ALA A 237 0.62 1.06 17.07
N LYS A 238 -0.32 0.12 17.25
CA LYS A 238 -1.29 -0.30 16.23
C LYS A 238 -2.53 0.57 16.35
N VAL A 239 -3.04 1.12 15.24
CA VAL A 239 -4.26 1.94 15.24
C VAL A 239 -5.45 1.04 14.92
N SER A 240 -6.42 0.95 15.83
CA SER A 240 -7.63 0.14 15.65
C SER A 240 -8.87 0.98 15.33
N GLN A 241 -8.93 2.21 15.83
CA GLN A 241 -10.11 3.06 15.74
C GLN A 241 -9.72 4.52 15.49
N LEU A 242 -10.64 5.27 14.86
CA LEU A 242 -10.61 6.72 14.76
C LEU A 242 -11.71 7.27 15.65
N LYS A 243 -11.42 8.26 16.48
CA LYS A 243 -12.45 9.09 17.11
C LYS A 243 -12.50 10.42 16.39
N VAL A 244 -13.61 10.66 15.70
CA VAL A 244 -13.89 11.93 15.04
C VAL A 244 -14.77 12.75 15.98
N SER A 245 -14.30 13.91 16.40
CA SER A 245 -15.03 14.83 17.27
C SER A 245 -15.22 16.18 16.60
N LEU A 246 -16.41 16.73 16.77
CA LEU A 246 -16.83 18.01 16.22
C LEU A 246 -16.77 19.04 17.33
N LEU A 247 -15.95 20.05 17.12
CA LEU A 247 -15.72 21.13 18.07
C LEU A 247 -16.36 22.40 17.51
N PRO A 248 -17.55 22.78 18.02
CA PRO A 248 -18.16 24.03 17.62
C PRO A 248 -17.37 25.23 18.15
N GLN A 249 -17.67 26.40 17.58
CA GLN A 249 -17.23 27.67 18.15
C GLN A 249 -17.84 27.84 19.56
N ARG A 250 -17.11 28.52 20.44
CA ARG A 250 -17.57 28.82 21.80
C ARG A 250 -18.99 29.42 21.78
N ASP A 251 -19.87 28.88 22.61
CA ASP A 251 -21.27 29.30 22.79
C ASP A 251 -22.19 29.12 21.56
N LYS A 252 -21.79 28.28 20.58
CA LYS A 252 -22.64 27.90 19.44
C LYS A 252 -23.02 26.43 19.48
N ALA A 253 -24.18 26.12 18.88
CA ALA A 253 -24.61 24.74 18.66
C ALA A 253 -23.61 23.98 17.76
N PRO A 254 -23.47 22.66 17.93
CA PRO A 254 -22.70 21.84 17.00
C PRO A 254 -23.32 21.87 15.59
N PRO A 255 -22.50 21.73 14.53
CA PRO A 255 -23.02 21.72 13.17
C PRO A 255 -23.86 20.46 12.93
N GLU A 256 -24.98 20.62 12.23
CA GLU A 256 -25.81 19.53 11.74
C GLU A 256 -25.10 18.83 10.58
N ILE A 257 -25.08 17.50 10.58
CA ILE A 257 -24.45 16.69 9.54
C ILE A 257 -25.45 15.65 9.04
N TYR A 258 -25.59 15.55 7.72
CA TYR A 258 -26.44 14.53 7.08
C TYR A 258 -25.70 13.22 6.86
N SER A 259 -24.47 13.31 6.35
CA SER A 259 -23.65 12.14 6.06
C SER A 259 -22.20 12.45 6.37
N ALA A 260 -21.50 11.51 6.98
CA ALA A 260 -20.07 11.61 7.22
C ALA A 260 -19.38 10.31 6.86
N GLU A 261 -18.26 10.42 6.17
CA GLU A 261 -17.47 9.30 5.71
C GLU A 261 -15.99 9.55 6.03
N ALA A 262 -15.34 8.54 6.60
CA ALA A 262 -13.90 8.49 6.78
C ALA A 262 -13.29 7.64 5.67
N HIS A 263 -12.35 8.22 4.95
CA HIS A 263 -11.61 7.60 3.86
C HIS A 263 -10.17 7.36 4.33
N VAL A 264 -9.82 6.10 4.54
CA VAL A 264 -8.46 5.68 4.92
C VAL A 264 -7.73 5.22 3.67
N LEU A 265 -6.69 5.95 3.30
CA LEU A 265 -5.87 5.67 2.12
C LEU A 265 -4.51 5.12 2.56
N VAL A 266 -4.22 3.86 2.20
CA VAL A 266 -2.93 3.23 2.47
C VAL A 266 -1.96 3.61 1.35
N LYS A 267 -0.85 4.23 1.72
CA LYS A 267 0.22 4.58 0.78
C LYS A 267 1.10 3.36 0.53
N LEU A 268 1.13 2.96 -0.73
CA LEU A 268 1.99 1.89 -1.22
C LEU A 268 3.44 2.37 -1.35
N ASN A 269 4.39 1.48 -1.10
CA ASN A 269 5.77 1.68 -1.51
C ASN A 269 5.87 1.67 -3.04
N VAL A 270 6.93 2.25 -3.62
CA VAL A 270 7.10 2.35 -5.09
C VAL A 270 6.97 1.00 -5.79
N ALA A 271 7.59 -0.05 -5.25
CA ALA A 271 7.48 -1.40 -5.79
C ALA A 271 6.05 -1.96 -5.74
N GLN A 272 5.34 -1.74 -4.62
CA GLN A 272 3.94 -2.12 -4.48
C GLN A 272 3.04 -1.33 -5.43
N HIS A 273 3.30 -0.04 -5.60
CA HIS A 273 2.57 0.82 -6.52
C HIS A 273 2.70 0.32 -7.97
N PHE A 274 3.92 -0.04 -8.38
CA PHE A 274 4.17 -0.64 -9.69
C PHE A 274 3.43 -1.97 -9.88
N MET A 275 3.55 -2.89 -8.92
CA MET A 275 2.86 -4.19 -8.94
C MET A 275 1.32 -4.08 -8.89
N TYR A 276 0.80 -3.01 -8.28
CA TYR A 276 -0.63 -2.76 -8.16
C TYR A 276 -1.23 -2.18 -9.45
N HIS A 277 -0.62 -1.12 -10.01
CA HIS A 277 -1.14 -0.45 -11.21
C HIS A 277 -0.82 -1.17 -12.51
N TYR A 278 0.26 -1.96 -12.56
CA TYR A 278 0.71 -2.61 -13.79
C TYR A 278 0.80 -4.14 -13.64
N PRO A 279 -0.35 -4.85 -13.55
CA PRO A 279 -0.36 -6.29 -13.27
C PRO A 279 0.38 -7.11 -14.32
N VAL A 280 0.23 -6.80 -15.62
CA VAL A 280 0.82 -7.59 -16.71
C VAL A 280 2.31 -7.31 -16.87
N THR A 281 2.70 -6.04 -16.88
CA THR A 281 4.12 -5.67 -17.12
C THR A 281 4.99 -6.01 -15.92
N SER A 282 4.50 -5.82 -14.69
CA SER A 282 5.22 -6.27 -13.50
C SER A 282 5.31 -7.79 -13.44
N PHE A 283 4.28 -8.51 -13.85
CA PHE A 283 4.31 -9.96 -13.94
C PHE A 283 5.36 -10.45 -14.95
N ALA A 284 5.35 -9.92 -16.18
CA ALA A 284 6.32 -10.27 -17.20
C ALA A 284 7.76 -9.92 -16.79
N LEU A 285 7.97 -8.76 -16.18
CA LEU A 285 9.30 -8.33 -15.72
C LEU A 285 9.82 -9.22 -14.57
N LEU A 286 8.95 -9.58 -13.62
CA LEU A 286 9.32 -10.50 -12.54
C LEU A 286 9.59 -11.90 -13.06
N THR A 287 8.83 -12.39 -14.04
CA THR A 287 9.06 -13.70 -14.67
C THR A 287 10.31 -13.74 -15.55
N ALA A 288 10.68 -12.63 -16.17
CA ALA A 288 11.93 -12.51 -16.93
C ALA A 288 13.18 -12.35 -16.03
N ALA A 289 13.01 -11.92 -14.77
CA ALA A 289 14.09 -11.71 -13.83
C ALA A 289 14.44 -12.96 -12.99
N THR A 290 13.53 -13.94 -12.93
CA THR A 290 13.71 -15.25 -12.28
C THR A 290 14.24 -16.29 -13.24
#